data_AF-E4XX61-F1
#
_entry.id   AF-E4XX61-F1
#
_cell.length_a   1.000
_cell.length_b   1.000
_cell.length_c   1.000
_cell.angle_alpha   90.00
_cell.angle_beta   90.00
_cell.angle_gamma   90.00
#
_symmetry.space_group_name_H-M   'P 1'
#
loop_
_entity.id
_entity.type
_entity.pdbx_description
1 polymer ?
#
loop_
_entity_poly.entity_id
_entity_poly.type
_entity_poly.pdbx_seq_one_letter_code
_entity_poly.pdbx_strand_id
1 'polypeptide(L)'
;MYLLGFLTSPDQDQYKSAARYPAIKDIVKITVIEGSTNYQISFPVTIKRLALPLMTYRTGDSINDRVTILTKTLLRYPCLYRFLDSVQAKYPGMTIIVADDNPDDTFEVISKEKYPAVKQYKMPTEEGWFAGRALAISQVRTDYFVWCDDDFRFLRRK
;
A
#
# COMPACT_ATOMS: atom_id res chain seq x y z
N MET A 1 -25.05 33.42 9.02
CA MET A 1 -23.73 32.74 8.97
C MET A 1 -23.89 31.41 9.69
N TYR A 2 -24.01 30.30 8.98
CA TYR A 2 -24.23 28.99 9.61
C TYR A 2 -22.87 28.38 9.92
N LEU A 3 -22.55 28.25 11.21
CA LEU A 3 -21.35 27.53 11.66
C LEU A 3 -21.75 26.07 11.89
N LEU A 4 -21.32 25.18 10.99
CA LEU A 4 -21.49 23.74 11.17
C LEU A 4 -20.29 23.22 11.98
N GLY A 5 -20.49 23.04 13.29
CA GLY A 5 -19.49 22.45 14.17
C GLY A 5 -19.74 20.96 14.39
N PHE A 6 -18.81 20.10 13.97
CA PHE A 6 -18.80 18.69 14.36
C PHE A 6 -18.09 18.57 15.72
N LEU A 7 -18.86 18.33 16.79
CA LEU A 7 -18.29 17.95 18.09
C LEU A 7 -18.27 16.42 18.18
N THR A 8 -17.11 15.83 17.90
CA THR A 8 -16.82 14.45 18.30
C THR A 8 -16.41 14.46 19.78
N SER A 9 -17.06 13.64 20.60
CA SER A 9 -16.64 13.42 22.00
C SER A 9 -15.18 12.92 22.03
N PRO A 10 -14.25 13.51 22.82
CA PRO A 10 -12.85 13.09 22.86
C PRO A 10 -12.60 11.80 23.65
N ASP A 11 -13.55 11.39 24.49
CA ASP A 11 -13.37 10.26 25.39
C ASP A 11 -14.03 9.00 24.85
N GLN A 12 -13.24 7.92 24.77
CA GLN A 12 -13.49 6.60 24.19
C GLN A 12 -13.08 6.49 22.72
N ASP A 13 -11.82 6.14 22.48
CA ASP A 13 -11.48 4.97 21.64
C ASP A 13 -9.95 4.82 21.51
N GLN A 14 -9.30 4.27 22.54
CA GLN A 14 -8.11 3.46 22.30
C GLN A 14 -8.56 2.09 21.78
N TYR A 15 -8.87 2.01 20.49
CA TYR A 15 -9.33 0.75 19.90
C TYR A 15 -8.15 -0.10 19.42
N LYS A 16 -7.84 -1.17 20.17
CA LYS A 16 -7.17 -2.37 19.64
C LYS A 16 -8.26 -3.41 19.35
N SER A 17 -8.42 -3.86 18.12
CA SER A 17 -9.20 -5.09 17.91
C SER A 17 -8.75 -5.91 16.69
N ALA A 18 -8.61 -7.20 16.94
CA ALA A 18 -8.29 -8.26 15.99
C ALA A 18 -9.54 -9.10 15.63
N ALA A 19 -10.75 -8.53 15.67
CA ALA A 19 -11.99 -9.25 15.41
C ALA A 19 -12.88 -8.50 14.41
N ARG A 20 -13.45 -9.26 13.48
CA ARG A 20 -14.34 -8.81 12.39
C ARG A 20 -15.39 -7.81 12.89
N TYR A 21 -15.39 -6.63 12.30
CA TYR A 21 -16.17 -5.46 12.73
C TYR A 21 -17.70 -5.70 12.70
N PRO A 22 -18.42 -5.72 13.84
CA PRO A 22 -19.87 -5.60 13.85
C PRO A 22 -20.28 -4.19 13.39
N ALA A 23 -21.48 -4.05 12.82
CA ALA A 23 -22.02 -2.76 12.42
C ALA A 23 -22.11 -1.82 13.63
N ILE A 24 -21.34 -0.73 13.60
CA ILE A 24 -21.31 0.26 14.69
C ILE A 24 -22.53 1.16 14.52
N LYS A 25 -23.33 1.30 15.58
CA LYS A 25 -24.39 2.32 15.66
C LYS A 25 -23.80 3.55 16.32
N ASP A 26 -23.89 4.68 15.64
CA ASP A 26 -23.47 5.98 16.16
C ASP A 26 -24.68 6.94 16.14
N ILE A 27 -24.63 8.03 16.91
CA ILE A 27 -25.69 9.04 16.95
C ILE A 27 -25.10 10.36 16.49
N VAL A 28 -25.53 10.81 15.32
CA VAL A 28 -25.16 12.13 14.82
C VAL A 28 -26.11 13.15 15.44
N LYS A 29 -25.53 14.15 16.10
CA LYS A 29 -26.26 15.33 16.62
C LYS A 29 -25.94 16.53 15.75
N ILE A 30 -26.98 17.16 15.20
CA ILE A 30 -26.87 18.40 14.46
C ILE A 30 -27.54 19.50 15.29
N THR A 31 -26.80 20.58 15.51
CA THR A 31 -27.29 21.78 16.19
C THR A 31 -27.31 22.92 15.19
N VAL A 32 -28.46 23.55 15.01
CA VAL A 32 -28.65 24.76 14.20
C VAL A 32 -28.92 25.92 15.13
N ILE A 33 -28.10 26.97 15.03
CA ILE A 33 -28.23 28.18 15.84
C ILE A 33 -28.86 29.28 14.99
N GLU A 34 -30.01 29.81 15.41
CA GLU A 34 -30.71 30.91 14.77
C GLU A 34 -30.99 32.02 15.81
N GLY A 35 -30.20 33.09 15.76
CA GLY A 35 -30.24 34.15 16.77
C GLY A 35 -29.83 33.61 18.16
N SER A 36 -30.72 33.73 19.15
CA SER A 36 -30.57 33.15 20.50
C SER A 36 -31.18 31.75 20.63
N THR A 37 -31.75 31.20 19.55
CA THR A 37 -32.46 29.91 19.57
C THR A 37 -31.55 28.80 19.05
N ASN A 38 -31.51 27.67 19.75
CA ASN A 38 -30.78 26.47 19.36
C ASN A 38 -31.78 25.35 19.01
N TYR A 39 -31.78 24.92 17.76
CA TYR A 39 -32.50 23.73 17.32
C TYR A 39 -31.54 22.55 17.32
N GLN A 40 -31.96 21.42 17.90
CA GLN A 40 -31.16 20.21 17.93
C GLN A 40 -31.94 19.02 17.38
N ILE A 41 -31.33 18.31 16.45
CA ILE A 41 -31.83 17.03 15.95
C ILE A 41 -30.77 15.96 16.14
N SER A 42 -31.22 14.75 16.50
CA SER A 42 -30.36 13.58 16.63
C SER A 42 -30.97 12.42 15.86
N PHE A 43 -30.16 11.71 15.08
CA PHE A 43 -30.62 10.50 14.41
C PHE A 43 -29.52 9.43 14.44
N PRO A 44 -29.91 8.14 14.57
CA PRO A 44 -28.95 7.04 14.56
C PRO A 44 -28.39 6.84 13.15
N VAL A 45 -27.09 6.67 13.04
CA VAL A 45 -26.41 6.22 11.83
C VAL A 45 -25.81 4.84 12.05
N THR A 46 -25.93 3.97 11.06
CA THR A 46 -25.28 2.65 11.08
C THR A 46 -24.07 2.71 10.17
N ILE A 47 -22.88 2.67 10.75
CA ILE A 47 -21.62 2.64 10.00
C ILE A 47 -21.34 1.18 9.65
N LYS A 48 -21.59 0.84 8.39
CA LYS A 48 -21.18 -0.45 7.82
C LYS A 48 -19.78 -0.31 7.23
N ARG A 49 -18.76 -0.79 7.93
CA ARG A 49 -17.46 -1.02 7.29
C ARG A 49 -17.56 -2.31 6.47
N LEU A 50 -17.33 -2.21 5.17
CA LEU A 50 -17.14 -3.40 4.35
C LEU A 50 -15.95 -4.17 4.92
N ALA A 51 -16.12 -5.47 5.13
CA ALA A 51 -14.99 -6.33 5.42
C ALA A 51 -14.02 -6.19 4.25
N LEU A 52 -12.83 -5.63 4.50
CA LEU A 52 -11.82 -5.54 3.46
C LEU A 52 -11.50 -6.97 3.03
N PRO A 53 -11.49 -7.26 1.72
CA PRO A 53 -11.10 -8.58 1.25
C PRO A 53 -9.69 -8.87 1.76
N LEU A 54 -9.47 -10.09 2.26
CA LEU A 54 -8.13 -10.56 2.57
C LEU A 54 -7.37 -10.62 1.24
N MET A 55 -6.51 -9.63 0.98
CA MET A 55 -5.72 -9.59 -0.25
C MET A 55 -4.53 -10.55 -0.22
N THR A 56 -4.28 -11.17 0.93
CA THR A 56 -3.10 -12.00 1.14
C THR A 56 -3.40 -13.46 0.81
N TYR A 57 -2.62 -14.02 -0.10
CA TYR A 57 -2.62 -15.45 -0.40
C TYR A 57 -1.33 -16.02 0.17
N ARG A 58 -1.41 -16.60 1.37
CA ARG A 58 -0.25 -17.21 2.03
C ARG A 58 -0.03 -18.61 1.46
N THR A 59 1.04 -18.75 0.68
CA THR A 59 1.48 -20.03 0.11
C THR A 59 2.30 -20.88 1.09
N GLY A 60 2.86 -20.24 2.11
CA GLY A 60 3.73 -20.89 3.10
C GLY A 60 4.19 -19.93 4.19
N ASP A 61 5.18 -20.38 4.96
CA ASP A 61 5.69 -19.67 6.14
C ASP A 61 7.09 -19.10 5.96
N SER A 62 7.73 -19.35 4.80
CA SER A 62 9.04 -18.80 4.49
C SER A 62 8.97 -17.29 4.30
N ILE A 63 10.12 -16.60 4.42
CA ILE A 63 10.16 -15.15 4.17
C ILE A 63 9.68 -14.79 2.75
N ASN A 64 9.96 -15.64 1.76
CA ASN A 64 9.56 -15.44 0.36
C ASN A 64 8.04 -15.55 0.16
N ASP A 65 7.34 -16.31 1.01
CA ASP A 65 5.88 -16.45 0.97
C ASP A 65 5.16 -15.27 1.64
N ARG A 66 5.87 -14.54 2.52
CA ARG A 66 5.29 -13.51 3.39
C ARG A 66 5.68 -12.09 3.02
N VAL A 67 6.74 -11.92 2.25
CA VAL A 67 7.31 -10.62 1.89
C VAL A 67 7.38 -10.49 0.37
N THR A 68 6.97 -9.33 -0.14
CA THR A 68 7.27 -8.90 -1.52
C THR A 68 8.17 -7.66 -1.48
N ILE A 69 9.22 -7.64 -2.29
CA ILE A 69 10.07 -6.46 -2.45
C ILE A 69 9.47 -5.55 -3.51
N LEU A 70 9.39 -4.26 -3.23
CA LEU A 70 8.93 -3.24 -4.17
C LEU A 70 10.08 -2.33 -4.54
N THR A 71 10.18 -1.98 -5.81
CA THR A 71 11.12 -0.99 -6.28
C THR A 71 10.54 -0.20 -7.45
N LYS A 72 11.10 0.97 -7.68
CA LYS A 72 10.78 1.83 -8.81
C LYS A 72 12.07 2.17 -9.54
N THR A 73 12.06 2.13 -10.86
CA THR A 73 13.22 2.51 -11.68
C THR A 73 12.85 3.56 -12.73
N LEU A 74 13.81 4.42 -13.06
CA LEU A 74 13.80 5.34 -14.22
C LEU A 74 15.23 5.43 -14.73
N LEU A 75 15.48 5.05 -15.98
CA LEU A 75 16.78 5.16 -16.67
C LEU A 75 17.97 4.54 -15.90
N ARG A 76 17.71 3.54 -15.06
CA ARG A 76 18.71 2.96 -14.13
C ARG A 76 18.77 1.43 -14.17
N TYR A 77 18.55 0.81 -15.32
CA TYR A 77 18.67 -0.65 -15.49
C TYR A 77 19.99 -1.24 -14.98
N PRO A 78 21.16 -0.61 -15.17
CA PRO A 78 22.41 -1.12 -14.58
C PRO A 78 22.39 -1.16 -13.05
N CYS A 79 21.67 -0.25 -12.38
CA CYS A 79 21.45 -0.34 -10.94
C CYS A 79 20.47 -1.46 -10.61
N LEU A 80 19.33 -1.45 -11.29
CA LEU A 80 18.25 -2.41 -11.09
C LEU A 80 18.73 -3.85 -11.22
N TYR A 81 19.40 -4.24 -12.30
CA TYR A 81 19.84 -5.62 -12.48
C TYR A 81 20.78 -6.09 -11.39
N ARG A 82 21.63 -5.20 -10.94
CA ARG A 82 22.63 -5.43 -9.92
C ARG A 82 21.95 -5.56 -8.54
N PHE A 83 20.82 -4.88 -8.34
CA PHE A 83 19.92 -5.05 -7.19
C PHE A 83 19.20 -6.41 -7.27
N LEU A 84 18.60 -6.74 -8.41
CA LEU A 84 17.92 -8.02 -8.66
C LEU A 84 18.85 -9.20 -8.44
N ASP A 85 20.08 -9.14 -8.96
CA ASP A 85 21.13 -10.14 -8.76
C ASP A 85 21.43 -10.33 -7.26
N SER A 86 21.55 -9.23 -6.51
CA SER A 86 21.81 -9.29 -5.06
C SER A 86 20.65 -9.90 -4.27
N VAL A 87 19.40 -9.58 -4.66
CA VAL A 87 18.21 -10.18 -4.05
C VAL A 87 18.15 -11.67 -4.37
N GLN A 88 18.32 -12.07 -5.63
CA GLN A 88 18.26 -13.46 -6.06
C GLN A 88 19.34 -14.31 -5.37
N ALA A 89 20.54 -13.76 -5.17
CA ALA A 89 21.61 -14.44 -4.43
C ALA A 89 21.28 -14.64 -2.94
N LYS A 90 20.57 -13.69 -2.32
CA LYS A 90 20.29 -13.70 -0.87
C LYS A 90 18.96 -14.38 -0.52
N TYR A 91 17.95 -14.21 -1.37
CA TYR A 91 16.58 -14.69 -1.24
C TYR A 91 16.09 -15.28 -2.59
N PRO A 92 16.59 -16.46 -2.99
CA PRO A 92 16.19 -17.08 -4.24
C PRO A 92 14.67 -17.29 -4.30
N GLY A 93 14.02 -16.83 -5.37
CA GLY A 93 12.56 -16.94 -5.53
C GLY A 93 11.72 -15.87 -4.82
N MET A 94 12.35 -14.88 -4.18
CA MET A 94 11.64 -13.72 -3.63
C MET A 94 10.88 -12.97 -4.73
N THR A 95 9.60 -12.69 -4.50
CA THR A 95 8.82 -11.87 -5.44
C THR A 95 9.29 -10.42 -5.36
N ILE A 96 9.55 -9.82 -6.52
CA ILE A 96 9.94 -8.41 -6.64
C ILE A 96 8.98 -7.75 -7.63
N ILE A 97 8.38 -6.64 -7.24
CA ILE A 97 7.56 -5.80 -8.14
C ILE A 97 8.40 -4.58 -8.53
N VAL A 98 8.58 -4.40 -9.83
CA VAL A 98 9.27 -3.24 -10.41
C VAL A 98 8.24 -2.35 -11.07
N ALA A 99 8.04 -1.16 -10.53
CA ALA A 99 7.33 -0.07 -11.20
C ALA A 99 8.33 0.65 -12.12
N ASP A 100 8.08 0.60 -13.42
CA ASP A 100 9.04 1.02 -14.45
C ASP A 100 8.41 2.11 -15.32
N ASP A 101 8.84 3.36 -15.13
CA ASP A 101 8.36 4.52 -15.88
C ASP A 101 9.41 5.03 -16.88
N ASN A 102 10.29 4.14 -17.36
CA ASN A 102 11.19 4.46 -18.46
C ASN A 102 10.40 4.80 -19.73
N PRO A 103 10.83 5.82 -20.49
CA PRO A 103 10.30 6.08 -21.82
C PRO A 103 10.47 4.89 -22.77
N ASP A 104 9.65 4.82 -23.81
CA ASP A 104 9.58 3.68 -24.75
C ASP A 104 10.92 3.34 -25.41
N ASP A 105 11.75 4.33 -25.69
CA ASP A 105 13.06 4.18 -26.35
C ASP A 105 14.14 3.59 -25.44
N THR A 106 13.96 3.69 -24.13
CA THR A 106 14.91 3.24 -23.11
C THR A 106 14.34 2.14 -22.22
N PHE A 107 13.10 1.69 -22.47
CA PHE A 107 12.44 0.62 -21.73
C PHE A 107 13.04 -0.75 -22.10
N GLU A 108 13.46 -1.50 -21.08
CA GLU A 108 13.97 -2.87 -21.23
C GLU A 108 12.99 -3.88 -20.61
N VAL A 109 12.68 -4.95 -21.33
CA VAL A 109 11.90 -6.06 -20.76
C VAL A 109 12.81 -6.93 -19.89
N ILE A 110 12.49 -7.02 -18.59
CA ILE A 110 13.26 -7.84 -17.66
C ILE A 110 13.09 -9.33 -18.02
N SER A 111 14.20 -10.03 -18.26
CA SER A 111 14.21 -11.45 -18.62
C SER A 111 13.56 -12.33 -17.53
N LYS A 112 12.49 -13.04 -17.90
CA LYS A 112 11.81 -14.01 -17.04
C LYS A 112 12.60 -15.31 -16.86
N GLU A 113 13.50 -15.63 -17.79
CA GLU A 113 14.40 -16.77 -17.66
C GLU A 113 15.41 -16.54 -16.54
N LYS A 114 16.01 -15.34 -16.48
CA LYS A 114 16.96 -14.97 -15.42
C LYS A 114 16.26 -14.65 -14.10
N TYR A 115 15.16 -13.90 -14.15
CA TYR A 115 14.44 -13.41 -12.97
C TYR A 115 12.96 -13.84 -12.96
N PRO A 116 12.66 -15.14 -12.77
CA PRO A 116 11.30 -15.67 -12.90
C PRO A 116 10.30 -15.09 -11.90
N ALA A 117 10.75 -14.66 -10.72
CA ALA A 117 9.90 -14.09 -9.67
C ALA A 117 9.72 -12.56 -9.76
N VAL A 118 10.37 -11.88 -10.71
CA VAL A 118 10.23 -10.43 -10.90
C VAL A 118 8.97 -10.13 -11.71
N LYS A 119 8.15 -9.19 -11.24
CA LYS A 119 6.97 -8.66 -11.92
C LYS A 119 7.22 -7.20 -12.29
N GLN A 120 7.47 -6.96 -13.58
CA GLN A 120 7.66 -5.62 -14.11
C GLN A 120 6.32 -5.05 -14.56
N TYR A 121 6.01 -3.84 -14.14
CA TYR A 121 4.83 -3.09 -14.58
C TYR A 121 5.31 -1.81 -15.24
N LYS A 122 5.09 -1.71 -16.56
CA LYS A 122 5.35 -0.51 -17.32
C LYS A 122 4.31 0.56 -16.95
N MET A 123 4.80 1.73 -16.62
CA MET A 123 4.02 2.94 -16.33
C MET A 123 4.09 3.89 -17.53
N PRO A 124 3.19 4.88 -17.59
CA PRO A 124 3.46 6.05 -18.42
C PRO A 124 4.78 6.70 -18.00
N THR A 125 5.46 7.27 -19.00
CA THR A 125 6.81 7.83 -18.87
C THR A 125 6.86 8.92 -17.80
N GLU A 126 7.89 8.86 -16.93
CA GLU A 126 8.21 9.93 -15.96
C GLU A 126 7.07 10.33 -15.00
N GLU A 127 6.08 9.46 -14.79
CA GLU A 127 4.97 9.67 -13.83
C GLU A 127 5.45 9.84 -12.37
N GLY A 128 6.68 9.40 -12.07
CA GLY A 128 7.38 9.77 -10.86
C GLY A 128 7.13 8.83 -9.68
N TRP A 129 7.73 9.21 -8.55
CA TRP A 129 7.90 8.30 -7.40
C TRP A 129 6.58 7.92 -6.71
N PHE A 130 5.67 8.88 -6.53
CA PHE A 130 4.38 8.61 -5.87
C PHE A 130 3.49 7.69 -6.70
N ALA A 131 3.41 7.91 -8.02
CA ALA A 131 2.66 7.05 -8.92
C ALA A 131 3.24 5.63 -8.94
N GLY A 132 4.57 5.49 -9.05
CA GLY A 132 5.23 4.19 -9.01
C GLY A 132 5.05 3.45 -7.70
N ARG A 133 5.05 4.17 -6.58
CA ARG A 133 4.76 3.57 -5.27
C ARG A 133 3.32 3.09 -5.13
N ALA A 134 2.36 3.88 -5.58
CA ALA A 134 0.95 3.50 -5.57
C ALA A 134 0.71 2.26 -6.44
N LEU A 135 1.29 2.22 -7.64
CA LEU A 135 1.25 1.07 -8.53
C LEU A 135 1.84 -0.17 -7.84
N ALA A 136 3.09 -0.11 -7.38
CA ALA A 136 3.75 -1.29 -6.80
C ALA A 136 2.98 -1.86 -5.59
N ILE A 137 2.48 -0.98 -4.70
CA ILE A 137 1.69 -1.40 -3.52
C ILE A 137 0.38 -2.07 -3.95
N SER A 138 -0.29 -1.54 -4.98
CA SER A 138 -1.56 -2.12 -5.47
C SER A 138 -1.43 -3.57 -5.98
N GLN A 139 -0.20 -4.01 -6.31
CA GLN A 139 0.09 -5.34 -6.83
C GLN A 139 0.55 -6.34 -5.74
N VAL A 140 0.71 -5.91 -4.49
CA VAL A 140 1.14 -6.77 -3.38
C VAL A 140 0.05 -7.78 -3.00
N ARG A 141 0.46 -9.03 -2.83
CA ARG A 141 -0.39 -10.17 -2.41
C ARG A 141 0.14 -10.90 -1.18
N THR A 142 1.24 -10.44 -0.59
CA THR A 142 1.88 -11.02 0.60
C THR A 142 1.50 -10.25 1.86
N ASP A 143 1.72 -10.85 3.03
CA ASP A 143 1.44 -10.22 4.35
C ASP A 143 2.16 -8.89 4.54
N TYR A 144 3.41 -8.83 4.06
CA TYR A 144 4.29 -7.68 4.19
C TYR A 144 4.91 -7.31 2.85
N PHE A 145 5.36 -6.07 2.75
CA PHE A 145 6.22 -5.63 1.68
C PHE A 145 7.37 -4.80 2.24
N VAL A 146 8.46 -4.72 1.48
CA VAL A 146 9.57 -3.81 1.76
C VAL A 146 9.82 -2.95 0.53
N TRP A 147 9.90 -1.65 0.73
CA TRP A 147 10.32 -0.73 -0.32
C TRP A 147 11.84 -0.67 -0.38
N CYS A 148 12.41 -0.74 -1.57
CA CYS A 148 13.84 -0.62 -1.83
C CYS A 148 14.07 0.27 -3.06
N ASP A 149 15.11 1.10 -3.01
CA ASP A 149 15.57 1.78 -4.22
C ASP A 149 16.33 0.79 -5.11
N ASP A 150 16.34 1.06 -6.42
CA ASP A 150 16.91 0.16 -7.44
C ASP A 150 18.44 0.04 -7.39
N ASP A 151 19.12 0.85 -6.56
CA ASP A 151 20.56 0.82 -6.33
C ASP A 151 20.95 0.12 -5.02
N PHE A 152 19.97 -0.40 -4.27
CA PHE A 152 20.23 -1.18 -3.07
C PHE A 152 21.02 -2.46 -3.38
N ARG A 153 21.68 -2.97 -2.33
CA ARG A 153 22.42 -4.24 -2.37
C ARG A 153 22.16 -5.05 -1.11
N PHE A 154 21.67 -6.27 -1.30
CA PHE A 154 21.56 -7.22 -0.21
C PHE A 154 22.87 -7.98 -0.02
N LEU A 155 23.47 -7.82 1.15
CA LEU A 155 24.72 -8.46 1.52
C LEU A 155 24.47 -9.64 2.47
N ARG A 156 25.43 -10.56 2.54
CA ARG A 156 25.43 -11.59 3.58
C ARG A 156 25.72 -10.90 4.92
N ARG A 157 24.94 -11.24 5.96
CA ARG A 157 25.25 -10.81 7.32
C ARG A 157 26.62 -11.38 7.70
N LYS A 158 27.51 -10.51 8.20
CA LYS A 158 28.76 -10.95 8.84
C LYS A 158 28.43 -11.68 10.13
#